data_AF-A0A5E4LFD9-F1
#
_entry.id   AF-A0A5E4LFD9-F1
#
_cell.length_a   1.000
_cell.length_b   1.000
_cell.length_c   1.000
_cell.angle_alpha   90.00
_cell.angle_beta   90.00
_cell.angle_gamma   90.00
#
_symmetry.space_group_name_H-M   'P 1'
#
loop_
_entity.id
_entity.type
_entity.pdbx_description
1 polymer ?
#
loop_
_entity_poly.entity_id
_entity_poly.type
_entity_poly.pdbx_seq_one_letter_code
_entity_poly.pdbx_strand_id
1 'polypeptide(L)'
;MSESKTIALLLGAMLYAIGIAFVNFYAEPFHTAFITHPALELAAVSLGVFFLSSFFWGRLSFSPMLFAGIWFGGLFPQNPIYVSLAMLPMLYGIWGGSKMGENAHSDFTGAGNLFEEKGIYFSAIAMLLVLSAGIGLLCPGLGFDTIMGPAREALKPFGLS
;
A
#
# COMPACT_ATOMS: atom_id res chain seq x y z
N MET A 1 -6.19 -21.37 0.35
CA MET A 1 -5.19 -20.49 -0.29
C MET A 1 -4.05 -21.38 -0.75
N SER A 2 -3.56 -21.29 -1.99
CA SER A 2 -2.45 -22.15 -2.45
C SER A 2 -1.17 -21.81 -1.67
N GLU A 3 -0.35 -22.81 -1.34
CA GLU A 3 0.89 -22.62 -0.56
C GLU A 3 1.81 -21.54 -1.15
N SER A 4 1.89 -21.48 -2.49
CA SER A 4 2.63 -20.45 -3.24
C SER A 4 2.24 -19.02 -2.87
N LYS A 5 0.94 -18.75 -2.65
CA LYS A 5 0.45 -17.40 -2.30
C LYS A 5 0.81 -17.04 -0.86
N THR A 6 0.74 -17.99 0.07
CA THR A 6 1.16 -17.77 1.45
C THR A 6 2.65 -17.43 1.52
N ILE A 7 3.48 -18.15 0.75
CA ILE A 7 4.93 -17.90 0.67
C ILE A 7 5.20 -16.50 0.10
N ALA A 8 4.51 -16.10 -0.98
CA ALA A 8 4.68 -14.77 -1.56
C ALA A 8 4.30 -13.64 -0.58
N LEU A 9 3.23 -13.82 0.21
CA LEU A 9 2.83 -12.84 1.22
C LEU A 9 3.86 -12.73 2.36
N LEU A 10 4.36 -13.87 2.86
CA LEU A 10 5.38 -13.90 3.90
C LEU A 10 6.69 -13.27 3.43
N LEU A 11 7.16 -13.64 2.23
CA LEU A 11 8.34 -13.04 1.62
C LEU A 11 8.14 -11.55 1.37
N GLY A 12 6.94 -11.13 0.95
CA GLY A 12 6.58 -9.73 0.79
C GLY A 12 6.70 -8.95 2.10
N ALA A 13 6.15 -9.48 3.19
CA ALA A 13 6.27 -8.87 4.52
C ALA A 13 7.73 -8.79 5.01
N MET A 14 8.50 -9.85 4.79
CA MET A 14 9.93 -9.87 5.13
C MET A 14 10.72 -8.82 4.33
N LEU A 15 10.49 -8.73 3.02
CA LEU A 15 11.17 -7.76 2.17
C LEU A 15 10.77 -6.32 2.51
N TYR A 16 9.52 -6.08 2.87
CA TYR A 16 9.07 -4.78 3.37
C TYR A 16 9.85 -4.38 4.64
N ALA A 17 9.95 -5.29 5.61
CA ALA A 17 10.70 -5.06 6.84
C ALA A 17 12.20 -4.84 6.57
N ILE A 18 12.79 -5.60 5.64
CA ILE A 18 14.18 -5.41 5.19
C ILE A 18 14.36 -4.04 4.56
N GLY A 19 13.41 -3.57 3.72
CA GLY A 19 13.46 -2.25 3.12
C GLY A 19 13.44 -1.12 4.14
N ILE A 20 12.59 -1.25 5.17
CA ILE A 20 12.55 -0.30 6.30
C ILE A 20 13.87 -0.32 7.06
N ALA A 21 14.39 -1.50 7.38
CA ALA A 21 15.64 -1.66 8.10
C ALA A 21 16.81 -1.07 7.30
N PHE A 22 16.86 -1.31 5.99
CA PHE A 22 17.87 -0.76 5.10
C PHE A 22 17.94 0.77 5.22
N VAL A 23 16.78 1.44 5.18
CA VAL A 23 16.76 2.90 5.30
C VAL A 23 17.10 3.38 6.70
N ASN A 24 16.68 2.68 7.75
CA ASN A 24 16.97 3.13 9.12
C ASN A 24 18.42 2.86 9.57
N PHE A 25 19.10 1.87 8.99
CA PHE A 25 20.46 1.50 9.40
C PHE A 25 21.56 1.92 8.43
N TYR A 26 21.25 2.06 7.14
CA TYR A 26 22.27 2.21 6.10
C TYR A 26 22.05 3.41 5.17
N ALA A 27 20.84 3.93 5.08
CA ALA A 27 20.55 5.12 4.27
C ALA A 27 20.12 6.29 5.16
N GLU A 28 20.07 7.49 4.60
CA GLU A 28 19.44 8.63 5.26
C GLU A 28 17.96 8.71 4.88
N PRO A 29 17.08 9.20 5.77
CA PRO A 29 15.70 9.47 5.43
C PRO A 29 15.57 10.37 4.19
N PHE A 30 14.51 10.19 3.41
CA PHE A 30 14.32 11.01 2.22
C PHE A 30 13.98 12.45 2.61
N HIS A 31 14.83 13.40 2.21
CA HIS A 31 14.60 14.84 2.39
C HIS A 31 13.69 15.46 1.33
N THR A 32 13.21 14.67 0.37
CA THR A 32 12.39 15.16 -0.74
C THR A 32 10.92 15.27 -0.35
N ALA A 33 10.42 16.50 -0.38
CA ALA A 33 9.02 16.87 -0.17
C ALA A 33 8.16 16.53 -1.41
N PHE A 34 7.86 15.25 -1.63
CA PHE A 34 6.64 14.91 -2.37
C PHE A 34 5.47 15.03 -1.39
N ILE A 35 4.89 16.24 -1.32
CA ILE A 35 3.77 16.56 -0.43
C ILE A 35 2.47 16.03 -1.07
N THR A 36 2.33 14.71 -1.17
CA THR A 36 1.02 14.07 -1.36
C THR A 36 0.56 13.58 0.02
N HIS A 37 -0.71 13.79 0.33
CA HIS A 37 -1.28 13.38 1.63
C HIS A 37 -0.95 11.89 1.89
N PRO A 38 -0.58 11.45 3.11
CA PRO A 38 -0.12 10.07 3.37
C PRO A 38 -1.10 9.00 2.88
N ALA A 39 -2.41 9.24 3.00
CA ALA A 39 -3.44 8.41 2.37
C ALA A 39 -3.29 8.22 0.86
N LEU A 40 -2.95 9.28 0.12
CA LEU A 40 -2.74 9.24 -1.34
C LEU A 40 -1.45 8.51 -1.69
N GLU A 41 -0.37 8.75 -0.95
CA GLU A 41 0.89 7.99 -1.09
C GLU A 41 0.66 6.49 -0.88
N LEU A 42 -0.02 6.13 0.21
CA LEU A 42 -0.34 4.75 0.53
C LEU A 42 -1.23 4.10 -0.53
N ALA A 43 -2.23 4.82 -1.03
CA ALA A 43 -3.08 4.35 -2.10
C ALA A 43 -2.28 4.14 -3.39
N ALA A 44 -1.46 5.11 -3.80
CA ALA A 44 -0.67 5.05 -5.01
C ALA A 44 0.33 3.89 -4.97
N VAL A 45 1.08 3.74 -3.88
CA VAL A 45 2.04 2.64 -3.73
C VAL A 45 1.32 1.29 -3.66
N SER A 46 0.21 1.18 -2.93
CA SER A 46 -0.56 -0.07 -2.84
C SER A 46 -1.13 -0.50 -4.20
N LEU A 47 -1.62 0.46 -4.99
CA LEU A 47 -2.03 0.21 -6.38
C LEU A 47 -0.84 -0.20 -7.25
N GLY A 48 0.31 0.44 -7.10
CA GLY A 48 1.55 0.05 -7.77
C GLY A 48 1.92 -1.41 -7.47
N VAL A 49 1.88 -1.81 -6.20
CA VAL A 49 2.11 -3.19 -5.77
C VAL A 49 1.09 -4.14 -6.40
N PHE A 50 -0.19 -3.77 -6.44
CA PHE A 50 -1.24 -4.57 -7.09
C PHE A 50 -0.94 -4.80 -8.59
N PHE A 51 -0.69 -3.74 -9.36
CA PHE A 51 -0.46 -3.85 -10.80
C PHE A 51 0.85 -4.57 -11.12
N LEU A 52 1.93 -4.29 -10.38
CA LEU A 52 3.20 -5.00 -10.55
C LEU A 52 3.07 -6.49 -10.21
N SER A 53 2.33 -6.83 -9.15
CA SER A 53 2.05 -8.23 -8.79
C SER A 53 1.26 -8.96 -9.89
N SER A 54 0.34 -8.26 -10.55
CA SER A 54 -0.39 -8.78 -11.71
C SER A 54 0.52 -8.99 -12.92
N PHE A 55 1.45 -8.07 -13.18
CA PHE A 55 2.38 -8.18 -14.30
C PHE A 55 3.30 -9.40 -14.20
N PHE A 56 3.74 -9.76 -12.99
CA PHE A 56 4.61 -10.91 -12.76
C PHE A 56 3.87 -12.25 -12.64
N TRP A 57 2.58 -12.30 -12.96
CA TRP A 57 1.75 -13.51 -12.82
C TRP A 57 1.88 -14.18 -11.43
N GLY A 58 2.06 -13.37 -10.38
CA GLY A 58 2.27 -13.86 -9.02
C GLY A 58 3.66 -14.44 -8.69
N ARG A 59 4.58 -14.63 -9.65
CA ARG A 59 5.89 -15.27 -9.41
C ARG A 59 6.89 -14.39 -8.66
N LEU A 60 6.92 -13.10 -8.99
CA LEU A 60 7.80 -12.08 -8.36
C LEU A 60 6.99 -10.99 -7.66
N SER A 61 5.76 -11.31 -7.26
CA SER A 61 4.80 -10.38 -6.65
C SER A 61 5.25 -9.81 -5.31
N PHE A 62 6.19 -10.47 -4.62
CA PHE A 62 6.78 -9.98 -3.38
C PHE A 62 7.85 -8.89 -3.60
N SER A 63 8.46 -8.81 -4.79
CA SER A 63 9.59 -7.90 -5.04
C SER A 63 9.28 -6.40 -4.88
N PRO A 64 8.07 -5.90 -5.23
CA PRO A 64 7.73 -4.49 -5.01
C PRO A 64 7.72 -4.10 -3.53
N MET A 65 7.57 -5.06 -2.61
CA MET A 65 7.52 -4.79 -1.18
C MET A 65 8.84 -4.27 -0.62
N LEU A 66 9.98 -4.68 -1.19
CA LEU A 66 11.28 -4.15 -0.77
C LEU A 66 11.34 -2.64 -1.01
N PHE A 67 10.95 -2.22 -2.22
CA PHE A 67 10.92 -0.81 -2.60
C PHE A 67 9.87 -0.03 -1.80
N ALA A 68 8.71 -0.62 -1.55
CA ALA A 68 7.70 0.01 -0.69
C ALA A 68 8.23 0.18 0.75
N GLY A 69 8.96 -0.81 1.28
CA GLY A 69 9.59 -0.72 2.60
C GLY A 69 10.63 0.40 2.67
N ILE A 70 11.47 0.53 1.64
CA ILE A 70 12.42 1.63 1.50
C ILE A 70 11.69 2.97 1.43
N TRP A 71 10.64 3.06 0.59
CA TRP A 71 9.86 4.28 0.41
C TRP A 71 9.24 4.78 1.72
N PHE A 72 8.48 3.92 2.40
CA PHE A 72 7.79 4.30 3.63
C PHE A 72 8.74 4.47 4.82
N GLY A 73 9.79 3.64 4.91
CA GLY A 73 10.83 3.79 5.93
C GLY A 73 11.61 5.10 5.81
N GLY A 74 11.83 5.58 4.59
CA GLY A 74 12.50 6.86 4.34
C GLY A 74 11.61 8.08 4.42
N LEU A 75 10.35 7.98 4.00
CA LEU A 75 9.42 9.12 3.95
C LEU A 75 8.75 9.39 5.32
N PHE A 76 8.55 8.35 6.13
CA PHE A 76 7.85 8.45 7.42
C PHE A 76 8.66 7.89 8.59
N PRO A 77 9.95 8.27 8.76
CA PRO A 77 10.83 7.69 9.78
C PRO A 77 10.33 7.94 11.21
N GLN A 78 9.59 9.04 11.43
CA GLN A 78 9.03 9.42 12.73
C GLN A 78 7.68 8.76 13.04
N ASN A 79 7.09 8.01 12.09
CA ASN A 79 5.76 7.42 12.24
C ASN A 79 5.80 5.89 12.07
N PRO A 80 6.43 5.15 13.00
CA PRO A 80 6.62 3.70 12.88
C PRO A 80 5.30 2.90 12.85
N ILE A 81 4.27 3.41 13.53
CA ILE A 81 2.93 2.79 13.52
C ILE A 81 2.33 2.86 12.12
N TYR A 82 2.40 4.03 11.48
CA TYR A 82 1.90 4.21 10.12
C TYR A 82 2.64 3.31 9.13
N VAL A 83 3.98 3.29 9.20
CA VAL A 83 4.81 2.44 8.34
C VAL A 83 4.46 0.96 8.52
N SER A 84 4.21 0.51 9.76
CA SER A 84 3.81 -0.88 10.03
C SER A 84 2.42 -1.20 9.46
N LEU A 85 1.45 -0.30 9.62
CA LEU A 85 0.09 -0.47 9.11
C LEU A 85 0.01 -0.37 7.59
N ALA A 86 0.86 0.47 6.97
CA ALA A 86 0.94 0.64 5.52
C ALA A 86 1.20 -0.68 4.77
N MET A 87 1.84 -1.66 5.44
CA MET A 87 2.06 -2.99 4.87
C MET A 87 0.75 -3.73 4.54
N LEU A 88 -0.34 -3.50 5.29
CA LEU A 88 -1.60 -4.24 5.15
C LEU A 88 -2.25 -4.08 3.76
N PRO A 89 -2.52 -2.85 3.26
CA PRO A 89 -3.03 -2.70 1.90
C PRO A 89 -2.04 -3.26 0.86
N MET A 90 -0.73 -3.10 1.04
CA MET A 90 0.22 -3.65 0.06
C MET A 90 0.20 -5.18 -0.02
N LEU A 91 0.11 -5.89 1.12
CA LEU A 91 -0.04 -7.35 1.15
C LEU A 91 -1.35 -7.79 0.47
N TYR A 92 -2.42 -7.05 0.71
CA TYR A 92 -3.67 -7.29 0.00
C TYR A 92 -3.54 -7.03 -1.52
N GLY A 93 -2.69 -6.07 -1.89
CA GLY A 93 -2.31 -5.77 -3.27
C GLY A 93 -1.56 -6.93 -3.93
N ILE A 94 -0.61 -7.55 -3.22
CA ILE A 94 0.06 -8.79 -3.69
C ILE A 94 -0.97 -9.88 -3.96
N TRP A 95 -1.88 -10.13 -3.02
CA TRP A 95 -2.88 -11.18 -3.16
C TRP A 95 -3.80 -10.93 -4.36
N GLY A 96 -4.40 -9.73 -4.43
CA GLY A 96 -5.34 -9.37 -5.49
C GLY A 96 -4.66 -9.28 -6.87
N GLY A 97 -3.49 -8.66 -6.92
CA GLY A 97 -2.70 -8.50 -8.13
C GLY A 97 -2.22 -9.84 -8.67
N SER A 98 -1.65 -10.70 -7.82
CA SER A 98 -1.21 -12.04 -8.23
C SER A 98 -2.38 -12.85 -8.80
N LYS A 99 -3.56 -12.77 -8.18
CA LYS A 99 -4.76 -13.46 -8.67
C LYS A 99 -5.21 -12.93 -10.04
N MET A 100 -5.21 -11.61 -10.21
CA MET A 100 -5.51 -10.99 -11.51
C MET A 100 -4.50 -11.42 -12.59
N GLY A 101 -3.21 -11.47 -12.24
CA GLY A 101 -2.14 -11.91 -13.14
C GLY A 101 -2.26 -13.38 -13.54
N GLU A 102 -2.50 -14.27 -12.58
CA GLU A 102 -2.75 -15.70 -12.84
C GLU A 102 -3.93 -15.90 -13.79
N ASN A 103 -5.03 -15.19 -13.56
CA ASN A 103 -6.22 -15.30 -14.40
C ASN A 103 -6.01 -14.67 -15.78
N ALA A 104 -5.24 -13.59 -15.89
CA ALA A 104 -4.84 -13.02 -17.18
C ALA A 104 -3.97 -14.00 -17.96
N HIS A 105 -3.04 -14.69 -17.31
CA HIS A 105 -2.23 -15.72 -17.95
C HIS A 105 -3.07 -16.93 -18.41
N SER A 106 -4.06 -17.33 -17.62
CA SER A 106 -5.00 -18.39 -18.00
C SER A 106 -5.84 -18.00 -19.22
N ASP A 107 -6.26 -16.74 -19.32
CA ASP A 107 -6.99 -16.18 -20.47
C ASP A 107 -6.09 -16.19 -21.72
N PHE A 108 -4.84 -15.74 -21.61
CA PHE A 108 -3.87 -15.78 -22.71
C PHE A 108 -3.55 -17.19 -23.21
N THR A 109 -3.59 -18.20 -22.35
CA THR A 109 -3.36 -19.61 -22.72
C THR A 109 -4.63 -20.33 -23.18
N GLY A 110 -5.77 -19.63 -23.23
CA GLY A 110 -7.06 -20.18 -23.65
C GLY A 110 -7.68 -21.16 -22.65
N ALA A 111 -7.17 -21.21 -21.42
CA ALA A 111 -7.59 -22.12 -20.36
C ALA A 111 -8.68 -21.53 -19.45
N GLY A 112 -9.00 -20.24 -19.58
CA GLY A 112 -10.02 -19.55 -18.79
C GLY A 112 -10.40 -18.19 -19.37
N ASN A 113 -11.11 -17.37 -18.59
CA ASN A 113 -11.53 -16.03 -18.97
C ASN A 113 -11.28 -15.04 -17.80
N LEU A 114 -10.46 -14.01 -18.04
CA LEU A 114 -10.11 -13.01 -17.03
C LEU A 114 -11.35 -12.29 -16.46
N PHE A 115 -12.36 -12.03 -17.30
CA PHE A 115 -13.50 -11.19 -16.95
C PHE A 115 -14.58 -11.89 -16.13
N GLU A 116 -14.52 -13.22 -16.00
CA GLU A 116 -15.43 -13.97 -15.13
C GLU A 116 -15.28 -13.55 -13.66
N GLU A 117 -14.07 -13.21 -13.24
CA GLU A 117 -13.76 -12.81 -11.87
C GLU A 117 -13.58 -11.29 -11.68
N LYS A 118 -14.04 -10.46 -12.63
CA LYS A 118 -13.84 -9.00 -12.59
C LYS A 118 -14.27 -8.34 -11.27
N GLY A 119 -15.35 -8.83 -10.65
CA GLY A 119 -15.85 -8.32 -9.38
C GLY A 119 -14.85 -8.49 -8.23
N ILE A 120 -14.01 -9.54 -8.29
CA ILE A 120 -12.98 -9.81 -7.28
C ILE A 120 -11.85 -8.79 -7.40
N TYR A 121 -11.44 -8.40 -8.60
CA TYR A 121 -10.36 -7.40 -8.77
C TYR A 121 -10.84 -5.99 -8.44
N PHE A 122 -12.06 -5.63 -8.85
CA PHE A 122 -12.64 -4.32 -8.48
C PHE A 122 -12.85 -4.18 -6.98
N SER A 123 -13.35 -5.23 -6.32
CA SER A 123 -13.46 -5.22 -4.85
C SER A 123 -12.08 -5.22 -4.19
N ALA A 124 -11.07 -5.86 -4.79
CA ALA A 124 -9.72 -5.80 -4.30
C ALA A 124 -9.17 -4.37 -4.33
N ILE A 125 -9.28 -3.69 -5.47
CA ILE A 125 -8.87 -2.29 -5.65
C ILE A 125 -9.64 -1.37 -4.68
N ALA A 126 -10.95 -1.53 -4.57
CA ALA A 126 -11.76 -0.72 -3.65
C ALA A 126 -11.29 -0.89 -2.19
N MET A 127 -11.03 -2.12 -1.77
CA MET A 127 -10.53 -2.40 -0.42
C MET A 127 -9.14 -1.79 -0.19
N LEU A 128 -8.25 -1.83 -1.19
CA LEU A 128 -6.94 -1.16 -1.11
C LEU A 128 -7.09 0.34 -0.85
N LEU A 129 -7.99 0.99 -1.58
CA LEU A 129 -8.25 2.42 -1.43
C LEU A 129 -8.84 2.74 -0.05
N VAL A 130 -9.82 1.94 0.41
CA VAL A 130 -10.45 2.12 1.73
C VAL A 130 -9.44 1.92 2.85
N LEU A 131 -8.61 0.87 2.80
CA LEU A 131 -7.56 0.63 3.79
C LEU A 131 -6.52 1.74 3.77
N SER A 132 -6.09 2.18 2.59
CA SER A 132 -5.10 3.26 2.45
C SER A 132 -5.62 4.59 2.97
N ALA A 133 -6.88 4.92 2.67
CA ALA A 133 -7.55 6.09 3.21
C ALA A 133 -7.72 5.99 4.73
N GLY A 134 -8.19 4.85 5.23
CA GLY A 134 -8.35 4.61 6.66
C GLY A 134 -7.04 4.77 7.43
N ILE A 135 -5.97 4.11 6.99
CA ILE A 135 -4.66 4.18 7.66
C ILE A 135 -4.05 5.58 7.53
N GLY A 136 -4.05 6.15 6.32
CA GLY A 136 -3.43 7.45 6.07
C GLY A 136 -4.19 8.65 6.64
N LEU A 137 -5.48 8.51 6.92
CA LEU A 137 -6.26 9.52 7.64
C LEU A 137 -6.18 9.29 9.15
N LEU A 138 -6.34 8.07 9.65
CA LEU A 138 -6.50 7.80 11.09
C LEU A 138 -5.18 7.74 11.86
N CYS A 139 -4.03 7.60 11.20
CA CYS A 139 -2.74 7.64 11.89
C CYS A 139 -2.43 9.07 12.40
N PRO A 140 -2.23 9.26 13.73
CA PRO A 140 -1.92 10.57 14.31
C PRO A 140 -0.64 11.18 13.71
N GLY A 141 -0.60 12.50 13.56
CA GLY A 141 0.59 13.23 13.10
C GLY A 141 0.80 13.26 11.58
N LEU A 142 -0.15 12.76 10.79
CA LEU A 142 0.01 12.58 9.34
C LEU A 142 -1.08 13.26 8.47
N GLY A 143 -2.16 13.84 9.04
CA GLY A 143 -3.17 14.51 8.21
C GLY A 143 -4.39 15.12 8.89
N PHE A 144 -4.78 14.69 10.10
CA PHE A 144 -5.97 15.28 10.74
C PHE A 144 -5.79 16.74 11.15
N ASP A 145 -4.59 17.13 11.57
CA ASP A 145 -4.31 18.51 11.97
C ASP A 145 -4.32 19.48 10.78
N THR A 146 -3.96 19.01 9.58
CA THR A 146 -3.97 19.80 8.35
C THR A 146 -5.36 19.97 7.74
N ILE A 147 -6.27 19.00 7.91
CA ILE A 147 -7.65 19.08 7.40
C ILE A 147 -8.57 19.80 8.40
N MET A 148 -8.42 19.53 9.70
CA MET A 148 -9.23 20.16 10.74
C MET A 148 -8.67 21.51 11.19
N GLY A 149 -7.40 21.83 10.91
CA GLY A 149 -6.81 23.14 11.24
C GLY A 149 -7.63 24.32 10.71
N PRO A 150 -7.95 24.38 9.41
CA PRO A 150 -8.78 25.45 8.84
C PRO A 150 -10.22 25.46 9.40
N ALA A 151 -10.83 24.30 9.63
CA ALA A 151 -12.17 24.20 10.20
C ALA A 151 -12.21 24.65 11.67
N ARG A 152 -11.18 24.30 12.44
CA ARG A 152 -11.03 24.69 13.84
C ARG A 152 -10.68 26.17 13.99
N GLU A 153 -9.92 26.73 13.05
CA GLU A 153 -9.70 28.18 12.98
C GLU A 153 -10.94 28.96 12.52
N ALA A 154 -11.72 28.42 11.59
CA ALA A 154 -12.98 29.02 11.17
C ALA A 154 -14.07 29.01 12.26
N LEU A 155 -13.96 28.09 13.24
CA LEU A 155 -14.88 27.97 14.38
C LEU A 155 -14.44 28.76 15.63
N LYS A 156 -13.18 29.21 15.70
CA LYS A 156 -12.68 30.09 16.79
C LYS A 156 -13.52 31.37 17.01
N PRO A 157 -14.02 32.08 15.99
CA PRO A 157 -14.88 33.26 16.17
C PRO A 157 -16.21 32.95 16.86
N PHE A 158 -16.65 31.67 16.82
CA PHE A 158 -17.93 31.23 17.37
C PHE A 158 -17.80 30.60 18.77
N GLY A 159 -16.60 30.61 19.38
CA GLY A 159 -16.39 30.13 20.75
C GLY A 159 -16.54 28.61 20.93
N LEU A 160 -16.50 27.85 19.83
CA LEU A 160 -16.57 26.38 19.85
C LEU A 160 -15.17 25.82 19.61
N SER A 161 -14.58 25.22 20.64
CA SER A 161 -13.21 24.65 20.65
C SER A 161 -13.18 23.15 20.87
#